data_AF-A0A024FF91-F1
#
_entry.id   AF-A0A024FF91-F1
#
_cell.length_a   1.000
_cell.length_b   1.000
_cell.length_c   1.000
_cell.angle_alpha   90.00
_cell.angle_beta   90.00
_cell.angle_gamma   90.00
#
_symmetry.space_group_name_H-M   'P 1'
#
loop_
_entity.id
_entity.type
_entity.pdbx_description
1 polymer ?
#
loop_
_entity_poly.entity_id
_entity_poly.type
_entity_poly.pdbx_seq_one_letter_code
_entity_poly.pdbx_strand_id
1 'polypeptide(L)'
;MYGYEITQKVKALTKGELKITEGALYPALHKLEAEGLLDVEVAKVDNRLRKYYKLTESGTKESINKLEELAEYIKTMQALMNPKLA
;
A
#
# COMPACT_ATOMS: atom_id res chain seq x y z
N MET A 1 3.07 -4.81 -10.11
CA MET A 1 2.39 -5.97 -9.48
C MET A 1 0.89 -5.85 -9.77
N TYR A 2 0.17 -6.95 -9.87
CA TYR A 2 -1.31 -6.94 -9.92
C TYR A 2 -1.91 -7.13 -8.52
N GLY A 3 -3.19 -6.78 -8.35
CA GLY A 3 -3.84 -6.67 -7.03
C GLY A 3 -3.65 -7.90 -6.12
N TYR A 4 -3.85 -9.10 -6.66
CA TYR A 4 -3.64 -10.34 -5.91
C TYR A 4 -2.17 -10.58 -5.50
N GLU A 5 -1.19 -10.19 -6.29
CA GLU A 5 0.23 -10.28 -5.87
C GLU A 5 0.51 -9.37 -4.68
N ILE A 6 -0.12 -8.19 -4.63
CA ILE A 6 0.05 -7.23 -3.54
C ILE A 6 -0.48 -7.82 -2.24
N THR A 7 -1.70 -8.37 -2.23
CA THR A 7 -2.28 -8.98 -1.01
C THR A 7 -1.44 -10.15 -0.51
N GLN A 8 -0.96 -11.01 -1.42
CA GLN A 8 -0.13 -12.17 -1.09
C GLN A 8 1.24 -11.75 -0.54
N LYS A 9 1.87 -10.72 -1.13
CA LYS A 9 3.16 -10.20 -0.68
C LYS A 9 3.06 -9.58 0.71
N VAL A 10 2.01 -8.80 1.00
CA VAL A 10 1.77 -8.24 2.34
C VAL A 10 1.57 -9.35 3.37
N LYS A 11 0.74 -10.35 3.05
CA LYS A 11 0.52 -11.50 3.92
C LYS A 11 1.83 -12.24 4.23
N ALA A 12 2.68 -12.45 3.22
CA ALA A 12 3.96 -13.12 3.39
C ALA A 12 4.92 -12.30 4.27
N LEU A 13 5.09 -11.00 3.98
CA LEU A 13 5.98 -10.11 4.73
C LEU A 13 5.60 -9.97 6.21
N THR A 14 4.31 -9.97 6.49
CA THR A 14 3.77 -9.82 7.85
C THR A 14 3.52 -11.16 8.54
N LYS A 15 3.98 -12.28 7.97
CA LYS A 15 3.73 -13.65 8.49
C LYS A 15 2.24 -13.92 8.77
N GLY A 16 1.35 -13.28 8.00
CA GLY A 16 -0.09 -13.42 8.11
C GLY A 16 -0.77 -12.54 9.17
N GLU A 17 -0.02 -11.69 9.89
CA GLU A 17 -0.58 -10.74 10.85
C GLU A 17 -1.41 -9.65 10.16
N LEU A 18 -0.98 -9.22 8.96
CA LEU A 18 -1.75 -8.29 8.13
C LEU A 18 -2.36 -9.02 6.94
N LYS A 19 -3.69 -8.95 6.84
CA LYS A 19 -4.46 -9.51 5.73
C LYS A 19 -5.26 -8.40 5.06
N ILE A 20 -4.81 -8.00 3.88
CA ILE A 20 -5.55 -7.03 3.06
C ILE A 20 -6.59 -7.79 2.24
N THR A 21 -7.86 -7.42 2.39
CA THR A 21 -8.94 -7.97 1.57
C THR A 21 -8.96 -7.29 0.20
N GLU A 22 -9.45 -8.00 -0.82
CA GLU A 22 -9.65 -7.42 -2.15
C GLU A 22 -10.61 -6.22 -2.11
N GLY A 23 -11.65 -6.30 -1.28
CA GLY A 23 -12.62 -5.21 -1.08
C GLY A 23 -12.03 -3.95 -0.45
N ALA A 24 -10.89 -4.04 0.24
CA ALA A 24 -10.16 -2.87 0.73
C ALA A 24 -9.08 -2.41 -0.27
N LEU A 25 -8.39 -3.35 -0.92
CA LEU A 25 -7.27 -3.05 -1.81
C LEU A 25 -7.71 -2.30 -3.08
N TYR A 26 -8.72 -2.81 -3.79
CA TYR A 26 -9.08 -2.25 -5.10
C TYR A 26 -9.59 -0.80 -5.02
N PRO A 27 -10.45 -0.42 -4.05
CA PRO A 27 -10.83 0.98 -3.87
C PRO A 27 -9.63 1.89 -3.60
N ALA A 28 -8.65 1.43 -2.82
CA ALA A 28 -7.43 2.19 -2.56
C ALA A 28 -6.59 2.36 -3.83
N LEU A 29 -6.40 1.31 -4.61
CA LEU A 29 -5.67 1.38 -5.89
C LEU A 29 -6.37 2.31 -6.88
N HIS A 30 -7.70 2.28 -6.97
CA HIS A 30 -8.47 3.20 -7.82
C HIS A 30 -8.33 4.65 -7.39
N LYS A 31 -8.31 4.92 -6.07
CA LYS A 31 -8.07 6.27 -5.56
C LYS A 31 -6.67 6.77 -5.94
N LEU A 32 -5.64 5.95 -5.75
CA LEU A 32 -4.25 6.30 -6.08
C LEU A 32 -4.04 6.49 -7.60
N GLU A 33 -4.73 5.70 -8.44
CA GLU A 33 -4.79 5.89 -9.89
C GLU A 33 -5.45 7.22 -10.25
N ALA A 34 -6.61 7.54 -9.65
CA ALA A 34 -7.33 8.79 -9.88
C ALA A 34 -6.55 10.04 -9.43
N GLU A 35 -5.71 9.91 -8.40
CA GLU A 35 -4.81 10.96 -7.92
C GLU A 35 -3.51 11.07 -8.76
N GLY A 36 -3.33 10.21 -9.78
CA GLY A 36 -2.14 10.22 -10.64
C GLY A 36 -0.87 9.71 -9.95
N LEU A 37 -1.02 8.97 -8.86
CA LEU A 37 0.08 8.36 -8.10
C LEU A 37 0.46 6.97 -8.66
N LEU A 38 -0.42 6.36 -9.45
CA LEU A 38 -0.18 5.08 -10.10
C LEU A 38 -0.42 5.15 -11.61
N ASP A 39 0.52 4.59 -12.36
CA ASP A 39 0.31 4.16 -13.73
C ASP A 39 -0.29 2.75 -13.74
N VAL A 40 -1.23 2.52 -14.65
CA VAL A 40 -1.92 1.24 -14.79
C VAL A 40 -1.79 0.71 -16.21
N GLU A 41 -1.24 -0.50 -16.32
CA GLU A 41 -1.13 -1.24 -17.57
C GLU A 41 -2.07 -2.44 -17.54
N VAL A 42 -2.84 -2.67 -18.61
CA VAL A 42 -3.68 -3.85 -18.75
C VAL A 42 -2.97 -4.85 -19.65
N ALA A 43 -2.62 -6.01 -19.09
CA ALA A 43 -1.99 -7.08 -19.84
C ALA A 43 -2.87 -8.34 -19.85
N LYS A 44 -2.87 -9.05 -20.98
CA LYS A 44 -3.54 -10.34 -21.12
C LYS A 44 -2.56 -11.46 -20.77
N VAL A 45 -2.82 -12.19 -19.70
CA VAL A 45 -1.99 -13.30 -19.22
C VAL A 45 -2.88 -14.51 -19.01
N ASP A 46 -2.57 -15.63 -19.65
CA ASP A 46 -3.36 -16.88 -19.61
C ASP A 46 -4.85 -16.65 -19.96
N ASN A 47 -5.09 -15.86 -21.00
CA ASN A 47 -6.43 -15.47 -21.45
C ASN A 47 -7.25 -14.65 -20.42
N ARG A 48 -6.61 -14.14 -19.36
CA ARG A 48 -7.21 -13.25 -18.36
C ARG A 48 -6.59 -11.85 -18.44
N LEU A 49 -7.42 -10.82 -18.36
CA LEU A 49 -6.96 -9.44 -18.26
C LEU A 49 -6.53 -9.16 -16.82
N ARG A 50 -5.33 -8.61 -16.64
CA ARG A 50 -4.78 -8.21 -15.34
C ARG A 50 -4.35 -6.75 -15.41
N LYS A 51 -4.73 -5.97 -14.39
CA LYS A 51 -4.22 -4.62 -14.17
C LYS A 51 -2.92 -4.70 -13.37
N TYR A 52 -1.85 -4.18 -13.96
CA TYR A 52 -0.55 -4.01 -13.33
C TYR A 52 -0.37 -2.56 -12.92
N TYR A 53 -0.03 -2.36 -11.65
CA TYR A 53 0.16 -1.05 -11.06
C TYR A 53 1.64 -0.75 -10.91
N LYS A 54 2.03 0.48 -11.22
CA LYS A 54 3.38 1.03 -11.04
C LYS A 54 3.27 2.43 -10.45
N LEU A 55 4.18 2.80 -9.55
CA LEU A 55 4.26 4.19 -9.07
C LEU A 55 4.71 5.12 -10.19
N THR A 56 4.04 6.25 -10.30
CA THR A 56 4.52 7.39 -11.09
C THR A 56 5.66 8.08 -10.35
N GLU A 57 6.28 9.09 -10.97
CA GLU A 57 7.26 9.93 -10.28
C GLU A 57 6.64 10.67 -9.06
N SER A 58 5.43 11.21 -9.21
CA SER A 58 4.69 11.83 -8.11
C SER A 58 4.30 10.80 -7.06
N GLY A 59 3.85 9.60 -7.48
CA GLY A 59 3.56 8.48 -6.58
C GLY A 59 4.75 8.04 -5.75
N THR A 60 5.95 8.05 -6.34
CA THR A 60 7.20 7.71 -5.62
C THR A 60 7.51 8.75 -4.56
N LYS A 61 7.40 10.05 -4.87
CA LYS A 61 7.59 11.14 -3.90
C LYS A 61 6.56 11.06 -2.77
N GLU A 62 5.30 10.85 -3.11
CA GLU A 62 4.23 10.76 -2.12
C GLU A 62 4.37 9.52 -1.22
N SER A 63 4.86 8.41 -1.76
CA SER A 63 5.16 7.22 -0.95
C SER A 63 6.21 7.50 0.12
N ILE A 64 7.23 8.31 -0.18
CA ILE A 64 8.25 8.72 0.80
C ILE A 64 7.59 9.58 1.89
N ASN A 65 6.81 10.61 1.51
CA ASN A 65 6.09 11.46 2.45
C ASN A 65 5.19 10.64 3.38
N LYS A 66 4.44 9.67 2.84
CA LYS A 66 3.54 8.81 3.63
C LYS A 66 4.28 7.90 4.58
N LEU A 67 5.46 7.41 4.22
CA LEU A 67 6.30 6.61 5.11
C LEU A 67 6.86 7.46 6.26
N GLU A 68 7.27 8.69 5.99
CA GLU A 68 7.72 9.63 7.03
C GLU A 68 6.60 9.99 7.99
N GLU A 69 5.40 10.30 7.47
CA GLU A 69 4.20 10.58 8.27
C GLU A 69 3.85 9.38 9.18
N LEU A 70 3.89 8.16 8.63
CA LEU A 70 3.63 6.94 9.39
C LEU A 70 4.67 6.70 10.48
N ALA A 71 5.96 6.94 10.20
CA ALA A 71 7.03 6.79 11.17
C ALA A 71 6.85 7.74 12.36
N GLU A 72 6.51 9.01 12.10
CA GLU A 72 6.27 9.99 13.16
C GLU A 72 4.99 9.67 13.96
N TYR A 73 3.95 9.17 13.29
CA TYR A 73 2.74 8.68 13.94
C TYR A 73 3.03 7.52 14.89
N ILE A 74 3.79 6.51 14.46
CA ILE A 74 4.18 5.37 15.29
C ILE A 74 4.97 5.83 16.51
N LYS A 75 5.95 6.73 16.32
CA LYS A 75 6.75 7.31 17.41
C LYS A 75 5.87 8.03 18.44
N THR A 76 4.89 8.81 17.97
CA THR A 76 3.93 9.49 18.85
C THR A 76 3.09 8.47 19.63
N MET A 77 2.59 7.42 18.97
CA MET A 77 1.82 6.37 19.62
C MET A 77 2.65 5.57 20.65
N GLN A 78 3.93 5.31 20.36
CA GLN A 78 4.84 4.67 21.31
C GLN A 78 5.05 5.51 22.58
N ALA A 79 5.14 6.84 22.45
CA ALA A 79 5.22 7.74 23.61
C ALA A 79 3.94 7.70 24.46
N LEU A 80 2.76 7.57 23.84
CA LEU A 80 1.49 7.40 24.55
C LEU A 80 1.38 6.04 25.25
N MET A 81 1.87 4.97 24.62
CA MET A 81 1.77 3.60 25.13
C MET A 81 2.79 3.28 26.22
N ASN A 82 3.93 3.97 26.25
CA ASN A 82 4.91 3.89 27.33
C ASN A 82 5.05 5.26 27.99
N PRO A 83 4.02 5.71 28.73
CA PRO A 83 4.20 6.87 29.57
C PRO A 83 5.24 6.45 30.60
N LYS A 84 6.49 6.89 30.44
CA LYS A 84 7.36 6.99 31.60
C LYS A 84 6.59 7.91 32.54
N LEU A 85 5.95 7.30 33.54
CA LEU A 85 5.44 8.00 34.71
C LEU A 85 6.63 8.82 35.21
N ALA A 86 6.60 10.12 34.90
CA ALA A 86 7.49 11.09 35.49
C ALA A 86 7.16 11.18 36.98
#